data_AF-A0A957D4Y3-F1
#
_entry.id   AF-A0A957D4Y3-F1
#
_cell.length_a   1.000
_cell.length_b   1.000
_cell.length_c   1.000
_cell.angle_alpha   90.00
_cell.angle_beta   90.00
_cell.angle_gamma   90.00
#
_symmetry.space_group_name_H-M   'P 1'
#
loop_
_entity.id
_entity.type
_entity.pdbx_description
1 polymer ?
#
loop_
_entity_poly.entity_id
_entity_poly.type
_entity_poly.pdbx_seq_one_letter_code
_entity_poly.pdbx_strand_id
1 'polypeptide(L)'
;MELRRYWQLFLRRWLLVVIPAAVVLAVGLVTYQPPAQAYNVGVRFLVAQPPQTAALTVQEERYYNWLASEYIVNGLTDWVQGRAFATAVSAQLLSEGIDVPAGAIQIAADNARSMLTLSISYGDAEALAAMMQAAITVMTAQNGEALPQLGGETAVIVPLDEPIVVPISAGLRSQLDLPLRIVLALGAGVGLALLVEYLDPTLRDKTDIEKMGFTIIGEIPKDR
;
A
#
# COMPACT_ATOMS: atom_id res chain seq x y z
N MET A 1 -18.00 38.05 18.94
CA MET A 1 -18.46 38.85 17.78
C MET A 1 -18.12 38.22 16.43
N GLU A 2 -17.15 37.28 16.32
CA GLU A 2 -16.75 36.71 15.01
C GLU A 2 -17.48 35.41 14.62
N LEU A 3 -17.75 34.51 15.59
CA LEU A 3 -18.36 33.20 15.31
C LEU A 3 -19.78 33.29 14.72
N ARG A 4 -20.58 34.26 15.18
CA ARG A 4 -21.93 34.53 14.63
C ARG A 4 -21.86 35.02 13.18
N ARG A 5 -20.80 35.73 12.81
CA ARG A 5 -20.58 36.27 11.46
C ARG A 5 -20.21 35.16 10.48
N TYR A 6 -19.31 34.25 10.89
CA TYR A 6 -19.00 33.04 10.12
C TYR A 6 -20.22 32.11 9.97
N TRP A 7 -21.08 32.04 10.99
CA TRP A 7 -22.32 31.25 10.91
C TRP A 7 -23.35 31.84 9.94
N GLN A 8 -23.51 33.18 9.94
CA GLN A 8 -24.37 33.87 8.98
C GLN A 8 -23.86 33.75 7.54
N LEU A 9 -22.53 33.83 7.35
CA LEU A 9 -21.87 33.55 6.07
C LEU A 9 -22.21 32.14 5.59
N PHE A 10 -22.05 31.14 6.46
CA PHE A 10 -22.33 29.75 6.14
C PHE A 10 -23.79 29.55 5.74
N LEU A 11 -24.76 30.01 6.54
CA LEU A 11 -26.19 29.90 6.22
C LEU A 11 -26.58 30.59 4.91
N ARG A 12 -25.89 31.66 4.52
CA ARG A 12 -26.21 32.43 3.33
C ARG A 12 -25.62 31.86 2.05
N ARG A 13 -24.44 31.25 2.14
CA ARG A 13 -23.64 30.78 1.00
C ARG A 13 -23.35 29.28 1.05
N TRP A 14 -24.06 28.50 1.89
CA TRP A 14 -23.84 27.06 2.06
C TRP A 14 -23.89 26.29 0.74
N LEU A 15 -24.69 26.73 -0.24
CA LEU A 15 -24.72 26.16 -1.58
C LEU A 15 -23.36 26.21 -2.29
N LEU A 16 -22.57 27.26 -2.11
CA LEU A 16 -21.22 27.35 -2.68
C LEU A 16 -20.26 26.33 -2.06
N VAL A 17 -20.54 25.88 -0.84
CA VAL A 17 -19.78 24.82 -0.15
C VAL A 17 -20.27 23.44 -0.56
N VAL A 18 -21.59 23.23 -0.60
CA VAL A 18 -22.19 21.91 -0.80
C VAL A 18 -22.24 21.50 -2.27
N ILE A 19 -22.47 22.43 -3.21
CA ILE A 19 -22.59 22.11 -4.65
C ILE A 19 -21.31 21.44 -5.18
N PRO A 20 -20.08 21.97 -4.97
CA PRO A 20 -18.87 21.31 -5.44
C PRO A 20 -18.70 19.90 -4.86
N ALA A 21 -18.97 19.71 -3.57
CA ALA A 21 -18.88 18.42 -2.92
C ALA A 21 -19.93 17.42 -3.46
N ALA A 22 -21.17 17.87 -3.69
CA ALA A 22 -22.22 17.06 -4.27
C ALA A 22 -21.90 16.65 -5.71
N VAL A 23 -21.32 17.55 -6.51
CA VAL A 23 -20.86 17.24 -7.87
C VAL A 23 -19.74 16.20 -7.83
N VAL A 24 -18.74 16.37 -6.97
CA VAL A 24 -17.63 15.40 -6.81
C VAL A 24 -18.14 14.03 -6.34
N LEU A 25 -19.11 14.01 -5.43
CA LEU A 25 -19.76 12.77 -5.00
C LEU A 25 -20.51 12.10 -6.16
N ALA A 26 -21.33 12.84 -6.90
CA ALA A 26 -22.10 12.31 -8.02
C ALA A 26 -21.19 11.76 -9.12
N VAL A 27 -20.18 12.54 -9.52
CA VAL A 27 -19.17 12.09 -10.50
C VAL A 27 -18.43 10.88 -9.97
N GLY A 28 -17.97 10.90 -8.72
CA GLY A 28 -17.25 9.79 -8.09
C GLY A 28 -18.05 8.49 -8.06
N LEU A 29 -19.37 8.56 -7.82
CA LEU A 29 -20.26 7.40 -7.87
C LEU A 29 -20.47 6.89 -9.30
N VAL A 30 -20.63 7.79 -10.28
CA VAL A 30 -20.81 7.42 -11.70
C VAL A 30 -19.54 6.82 -12.29
N THR A 31 -18.36 7.32 -11.89
CA THR A 31 -17.06 6.84 -12.38
C THR A 31 -16.44 5.78 -11.48
N TYR A 32 -17.17 5.25 -10.50
CA TYR A 32 -16.63 4.28 -9.56
C TYR A 32 -16.29 2.98 -10.27
N GLN A 33 -15.03 2.57 -10.19
CA GLN A 33 -14.55 1.28 -10.64
C GLN A 33 -14.10 0.48 -9.41
N PRO A 34 -14.63 -0.73 -9.19
CA PRO A 34 -14.14 -1.59 -8.12
C PRO A 34 -12.64 -1.80 -8.29
N PRO A 35 -11.84 -1.66 -7.21
CA PRO A 35 -10.42 -1.98 -7.27
C PRO A 35 -10.26 -3.43 -7.72
N ALA A 36 -9.28 -3.68 -8.60
CA ALA A 36 -8.96 -5.03 -9.05
C ALA A 36 -8.70 -5.92 -7.83
N GLN A 37 -9.33 -7.10 -7.82
CA GLN A 37 -9.09 -8.08 -6.77
C GLN A 37 -7.63 -8.52 -6.84
N ALA A 38 -6.99 -8.56 -5.69
CA ALA A 38 -5.64 -9.09 -5.56
C ALA A 38 -5.65 -10.18 -4.50
N TYR A 39 -4.66 -11.07 -4.62
CA TYR A 39 -4.44 -12.18 -3.73
C TYR A 39 -3.01 -12.11 -3.21
N ASN A 40 -2.79 -12.69 -2.05
CA ASN A 40 -1.47 -12.89 -1.47
C ASN A 40 -1.29 -14.36 -1.11
N VAL A 41 -0.07 -14.85 -1.25
CA VAL A 41 0.34 -16.16 -0.77
C VAL A 41 1.68 -16.01 -0.09
N GLY A 42 1.82 -16.65 1.07
CA GLY A 42 3.03 -16.62 1.87
C GLY A 42 3.48 -18.03 2.23
N VAL A 43 4.78 -18.22 2.32
CA VAL A 43 5.40 -19.45 2.80
C VAL A 43 6.61 -19.10 3.67
N ARG A 44 6.81 -19.86 4.74
CA ARG A 44 7.99 -19.75 5.59
C ARG A 44 8.87 -20.96 5.38
N PHE A 45 10.18 -20.74 5.42
CA PHE A 45 11.18 -21.78 5.34
C PHE A 45 12.08 -21.71 6.55
N LEU A 46 12.52 -22.88 7.03
CA LEU A 46 13.74 -22.98 7.80
C LEU A 46 14.90 -23.25 6.84
N VAL A 47 15.97 -22.51 7.05
CA VAL A 47 17.22 -22.71 6.33
C VAL A 47 18.24 -23.24 7.30
N ALA A 48 18.89 -24.33 6.92
CA ALA A 48 19.92 -24.96 7.72
C ALA A 48 21.10 -25.36 6.82
N GLN A 49 22.26 -25.50 7.44
CA GLN A 49 23.36 -26.26 6.87
C GLN A 49 23.59 -27.51 7.72
N PRO A 50 23.82 -28.68 7.11
CA PRO A 50 24.24 -29.84 7.85
C PRO A 50 25.57 -29.51 8.56
N PRO A 51 25.74 -29.95 9.82
CA PRO A 51 26.96 -29.69 10.55
C PRO A 51 28.15 -30.32 9.83
N GLN A 52 29.22 -29.56 9.64
CA GLN A 52 30.50 -30.09 9.19
C GLN A 52 31.00 -31.19 10.13
N THR A 53 31.80 -32.13 9.63
CA THR A 53 32.22 -33.34 10.36
C THR A 53 32.87 -33.04 11.71
N ALA A 54 33.62 -31.94 11.82
CA ALA A 54 34.27 -31.50 13.05
C ALA A 54 33.28 -30.91 14.09
N ALA A 55 32.12 -30.40 13.66
CA ALA A 55 31.05 -29.93 14.54
C ALA A 55 30.31 -31.07 15.25
N LEU A 56 30.52 -32.31 14.82
CA LEU A 56 30.00 -33.48 15.52
C LEU A 56 30.70 -33.67 16.86
N THR A 57 31.96 -33.25 16.99
CA THR A 57 32.80 -33.45 18.19
C THR A 57 33.15 -32.16 18.92
N VAL A 58 33.14 -31.01 18.25
CA VAL A 58 33.51 -29.70 18.83
C VAL A 58 32.29 -28.80 19.01
N GLN A 59 32.02 -28.36 20.25
CA GLN A 59 30.83 -27.57 20.58
C GLN A 59 30.83 -26.17 19.95
N GLU A 60 32.00 -25.54 19.81
CA GLU A 60 32.14 -24.22 19.18
C GLU A 60 31.73 -24.25 17.69
N GLU A 61 32.07 -25.32 16.98
CA GLU A 61 31.70 -25.49 15.58
C GLU A 61 30.19 -25.73 15.38
N ARG A 62 29.49 -26.24 16.40
CA ARG A 62 28.01 -26.29 16.37
C ARG A 62 27.39 -24.89 16.43
N TYR A 63 27.97 -24.01 17.24
CA TYR A 63 27.55 -22.61 17.30
C TYR A 63 27.77 -21.92 15.96
N TYR A 64 28.95 -22.11 15.33
CA TYR A 64 29.21 -21.54 14.00
C TYR A 64 28.30 -22.10 12.90
N ASN A 65 27.85 -23.36 12.96
CA ASN A 65 26.84 -23.86 12.01
C ASN A 65 25.49 -23.17 12.15
N TRP A 66 25.05 -22.90 13.38
CA TRP A 66 23.80 -22.18 13.60
C TRP A 66 23.90 -20.73 13.11
N LEU A 67 25.03 -20.07 13.40
CA LEU A 67 25.32 -18.72 12.92
C LEU A 67 25.46 -18.66 11.39
N ALA A 68 26.09 -19.66 10.76
CA ALA A 68 26.19 -19.77 9.30
C ALA A 68 24.80 -19.86 8.66
N SER A 69 23.88 -20.62 9.28
CA SER A 69 22.50 -20.72 8.80
C SER A 69 21.81 -19.35 8.80
N GLU A 70 22.05 -18.51 9.79
CA GLU A 70 21.53 -17.13 9.83
C GLU A 70 22.14 -16.24 8.72
N TYR A 71 23.44 -16.34 8.44
CA TYR A 71 24.06 -15.62 7.33
C TYR A 71 23.55 -16.07 5.95
N ILE A 72 23.33 -17.37 5.78
CA ILE A 72 22.80 -17.95 4.55
C ILE A 72 21.39 -17.40 4.27
N VAL A 73 20.54 -17.31 5.30
CA VAL A 73 19.21 -16.72 5.13
C VAL A 73 19.29 -15.28 4.67
N ASN A 74 20.22 -14.47 5.19
CA ASN A 74 20.41 -13.10 4.71
C ASN A 74 20.75 -13.06 3.21
N GLY A 75 21.69 -13.89 2.77
CA GLY A 75 22.05 -13.96 1.36
C GLY A 75 20.90 -14.46 0.47
N LEU A 76 20.10 -15.41 0.94
CA LEU A 76 18.90 -15.87 0.22
C LEU A 76 17.84 -14.78 0.13
N THR A 77 17.62 -14.01 1.20
CA THR A 77 16.71 -12.85 1.18
C THR A 77 17.13 -11.85 0.11
N ASP A 78 18.42 -11.48 0.07
CA ASP A 78 18.96 -10.55 -0.93
C ASP A 78 18.83 -11.10 -2.35
N TRP A 79 19.08 -12.39 -2.55
CA TRP A 79 18.93 -13.05 -3.85
C TRP A 79 17.49 -13.03 -4.35
N VAL A 80 16.52 -13.32 -3.48
CA VAL A 80 15.09 -13.32 -3.82
C VAL A 80 14.59 -11.95 -4.23
N GLN A 81 15.05 -10.90 -3.55
CA GLN A 81 14.73 -9.51 -3.90
C GLN A 81 15.39 -9.10 -5.23
N GLY A 82 16.41 -9.84 -5.67
CA GLY A 82 17.10 -9.62 -6.93
C GLY A 82 16.30 -10.08 -8.16
N ARG A 83 16.56 -9.43 -9.30
CA ARG A 83 15.93 -9.77 -10.59
C ARG A 83 16.27 -11.19 -11.08
N ALA A 84 17.44 -11.72 -10.70
CA ALA A 84 17.88 -13.06 -11.10
C ALA A 84 16.90 -14.14 -10.62
N PHE A 85 16.44 -14.04 -9.36
CA PHE A 85 15.47 -14.98 -8.81
C PHE A 85 14.13 -14.92 -9.57
N ALA A 86 13.57 -13.72 -9.75
CA ALA A 86 12.34 -13.54 -10.54
C ALA A 86 12.46 -14.06 -11.98
N THR A 87 13.65 -13.98 -12.58
CA THR A 87 13.93 -14.54 -13.91
C THR A 87 13.94 -16.06 -13.90
N ALA A 88 14.55 -16.69 -12.90
CA ALA A 88 14.52 -18.13 -12.73
C ALA A 88 13.11 -18.66 -12.46
N VAL A 89 12.30 -17.96 -11.65
CA VAL A 89 10.89 -18.30 -11.41
C VAL A 89 10.07 -18.17 -12.69
N SER A 90 10.25 -17.11 -13.46
CA SER A 90 9.60 -16.93 -14.77
C SER A 90 9.97 -18.04 -15.75
N ALA A 91 11.25 -18.46 -15.80
CA ALA A 91 11.68 -19.57 -16.63
C ALA A 91 11.09 -20.92 -16.17
N GLN A 92 10.97 -21.14 -14.85
CA GLN A 92 10.33 -22.32 -14.28
C GLN A 92 8.84 -22.37 -14.68
N LEU A 93 8.12 -21.26 -14.54
CA LEU A 93 6.70 -21.16 -14.96
C LEU A 93 6.52 -21.40 -16.45
N LEU A 94 7.42 -20.86 -17.28
CA LEU A 94 7.37 -21.06 -18.73
C LEU A 94 7.55 -22.55 -19.10
N SER A 95 8.38 -23.29 -18.36
CA SER A 95 8.55 -24.74 -18.55
C SER A 95 7.29 -25.54 -18.21
N GLU A 96 6.42 -24.98 -17.35
CA GLU A 96 5.11 -25.53 -16.98
C GLU A 96 3.98 -25.01 -17.89
N GLY A 97 4.32 -24.21 -18.91
CA GLY A 97 3.36 -23.65 -19.88
C GLY A 97 2.68 -22.35 -19.43
N ILE A 98 3.16 -21.72 -18.37
CA ILE A 98 2.61 -20.50 -17.79
C ILE A 98 3.52 -19.32 -18.13
N ASP A 99 3.04 -18.42 -19.01
CA ASP A 99 3.80 -17.24 -19.43
C ASP A 99 3.56 -16.05 -18.49
N VAL A 100 4.42 -15.92 -17.47
CA VAL A 100 4.46 -14.76 -16.58
C VAL A 100 5.83 -14.11 -16.69
N PRO A 101 5.94 -12.84 -17.14
CA PRO A 101 7.22 -12.17 -17.26
C PRO A 101 7.81 -11.87 -15.89
N ALA A 102 9.12 -12.02 -15.73
CA ALA A 102 9.84 -11.76 -14.47
C ALA A 102 9.53 -10.39 -13.82
N GLY A 103 9.25 -9.35 -14.62
CA GLY A 103 8.89 -8.01 -14.09
C GLY A 103 7.53 -7.96 -13.38
N ALA A 104 6.62 -8.88 -13.71
CA ALA A 104 5.33 -9.03 -13.02
C ALA A 104 5.45 -9.84 -11.72
N ILE A 105 6.56 -10.54 -11.51
CA ILE A 105 6.82 -11.35 -10.33
C ILE A 105 7.47 -10.47 -9.27
N GLN A 106 6.64 -9.88 -8.42
CA GLN A 106 7.08 -9.09 -7.27
C GLN A 106 7.04 -9.97 -6.02
N ILE A 107 8.23 -10.36 -5.55
CA ILE A 107 8.38 -11.22 -4.36
C ILE A 107 8.91 -10.34 -3.22
N ALA A 108 8.18 -10.30 -2.13
CA ALA A 108 8.69 -9.76 -0.88
C ALA A 108 9.31 -10.88 -0.06
N ALA A 109 10.52 -10.65 0.42
CA ALA A 109 11.26 -11.59 1.26
C ALA A 109 11.72 -10.87 2.53
N ASP A 110 11.53 -11.54 3.66
CA ASP A 110 11.99 -11.10 4.98
C ASP A 110 12.61 -12.29 5.71
N ASN A 111 13.45 -12.01 6.70
CA ASN A 111 14.03 -13.06 7.53
C ASN A 111 14.08 -12.72 9.01
N ALA A 112 14.12 -13.79 9.80
CA ALA A 112 14.37 -13.71 11.22
C ALA A 112 15.21 -14.93 11.63
N ARG A 113 16.49 -14.70 11.95
CA ARG A 113 17.47 -15.76 12.23
C ARG A 113 17.54 -16.74 11.05
N SER A 114 17.36 -18.04 11.31
CA SER A 114 17.36 -19.10 10.30
C SER A 114 16.01 -19.30 9.58
N MET A 115 15.05 -18.37 9.73
CA MET A 115 13.74 -18.44 9.08
C MET A 115 13.64 -17.41 7.95
N LEU A 116 13.28 -17.86 6.76
CA LEU A 116 12.98 -17.03 5.59
C LEU A 116 11.46 -17.00 5.37
N THR A 117 10.90 -15.82 5.14
CA THR A 117 9.49 -15.65 4.76
C THR A 117 9.42 -15.09 3.36
N LEU A 118 8.72 -15.78 2.46
CA LEU A 118 8.42 -15.29 1.11
C LEU A 118 6.95 -14.98 0.99
N SER A 119 6.64 -13.88 0.33
CA SER A 119 5.26 -13.53 -0.03
C SER A 119 5.18 -12.97 -1.44
N ILE A 120 4.14 -13.38 -2.16
CA ILE A 120 3.86 -12.93 -3.53
C ILE A 120 2.43 -12.42 -3.55
N SER A 121 2.22 -11.32 -4.26
CA SER A 121 0.89 -10.77 -4.50
C SER A 121 0.61 -10.67 -5.99
N TYR A 122 -0.57 -11.13 -6.41
CA TYR A 122 -0.96 -11.12 -7.82
C TYR A 122 -2.49 -11.02 -7.99
N GLY A 123 -2.94 -10.61 -9.18
CA GLY A 123 -4.37 -10.41 -9.48
C GLY A 123 -5.16 -11.70 -9.76
N ASP A 124 -4.46 -12.78 -10.08
CA ASP A 124 -5.06 -14.08 -10.42
C ASP A 124 -4.62 -15.15 -9.41
N ALA A 125 -5.60 -15.86 -8.82
CA ALA A 125 -5.35 -16.81 -7.74
C ALA A 125 -4.65 -18.09 -8.21
N GLU A 126 -4.95 -18.58 -9.42
CA GLU A 126 -4.40 -19.81 -9.97
C GLU A 126 -2.94 -19.59 -10.42
N ALA A 127 -2.71 -18.51 -11.16
CA ALA A 127 -1.37 -18.08 -11.52
C ALA A 127 -0.52 -17.79 -10.28
N LEU A 128 -1.09 -17.18 -9.23
CA LEU A 128 -0.38 -16.92 -7.98
C LEU A 128 0.07 -18.21 -7.27
N ALA A 129 -0.79 -19.24 -7.24
CA ALA A 129 -0.43 -20.54 -6.68
C ALA A 129 0.74 -21.17 -7.46
N ALA A 130 0.67 -21.13 -8.80
CA ALA A 130 1.76 -21.61 -9.65
C ALA A 130 3.05 -20.81 -9.44
N MET A 131 2.97 -19.47 -9.34
CA MET A 131 4.11 -18.60 -9.07
C MET A 131 4.81 -18.95 -7.76
N MET A 132 4.04 -19.21 -6.70
CA MET A 132 4.61 -19.63 -5.41
C MET A 132 5.22 -21.03 -5.49
N GLN A 133 4.59 -21.97 -6.19
CA GLN A 133 5.15 -23.31 -6.38
C GLN A 133 6.47 -23.27 -7.16
N ALA A 134 6.53 -22.49 -8.24
CA ALA A 134 7.75 -22.26 -9.01
C ALA A 134 8.83 -21.58 -8.15
N ALA A 135 8.45 -20.60 -7.32
CA ALA A 135 9.37 -19.97 -6.38
C ALA A 135 9.93 -20.97 -5.35
N ILE A 136 9.11 -21.88 -4.81
CA ILE A 136 9.57 -22.96 -3.92
C ILE A 136 10.56 -23.89 -4.64
N THR A 137 10.27 -24.28 -5.89
CA THR A 137 11.15 -25.12 -6.69
C THR A 137 12.49 -24.44 -6.96
N VAL A 138 12.49 -23.17 -7.39
CA VAL A 138 13.72 -22.42 -7.64
C VAL A 138 14.52 -22.23 -6.35
N MET A 139 13.83 -21.88 -5.26
CA MET A 139 14.43 -21.71 -3.93
C MET A 139 15.12 -22.98 -3.46
N THR A 140 14.49 -24.15 -3.62
CA THR A 140 15.01 -25.42 -3.09
C THR A 140 16.05 -26.06 -4.01
N ALA A 141 15.92 -25.91 -5.33
CA ALA A 141 16.77 -26.60 -6.31
C ALA A 141 17.90 -25.75 -6.90
N GLN A 142 17.77 -24.41 -6.92
CA GLN A 142 18.68 -23.51 -7.65
C GLN A 142 19.41 -22.50 -6.76
N ASN A 143 19.35 -22.67 -5.43
CA ASN A 143 20.00 -21.75 -4.49
C ASN A 143 21.54 -21.86 -4.43
N GLY A 144 22.14 -22.88 -5.02
CA GLY A 144 23.60 -23.09 -4.99
C GLY A 144 24.38 -22.00 -5.74
N GLU A 145 23.80 -21.46 -6.82
CA GLU A 145 24.39 -20.34 -7.56
C GLU A 145 24.19 -18.98 -6.85
N ALA A 146 23.20 -18.90 -5.95
CA ALA A 146 22.89 -17.68 -5.22
C ALA A 146 23.94 -17.35 -4.14
N LEU A 147 24.62 -18.37 -3.61
CA LEU A 147 25.50 -18.27 -2.46
C LEU A 147 26.89 -18.83 -2.78
N PRO A 148 27.83 -18.01 -3.29
CA PRO A 148 29.18 -18.45 -3.62
C PRO A 148 29.94 -19.09 -2.45
N GLN A 149 29.57 -18.74 -1.21
CA GLN A 149 30.16 -19.24 0.03
C GLN A 149 29.90 -20.73 0.25
N LEU A 150 28.88 -21.29 -0.39
CA LEU A 150 28.57 -22.72 -0.33
C LEU A 150 29.40 -23.55 -1.33
N GLY A 151 30.29 -22.93 -2.12
CA GLY A 151 31.19 -23.66 -3.00
C GLY A 151 30.48 -24.45 -4.12
N GLY A 152 29.25 -24.03 -4.49
CA GLY A 152 28.40 -24.72 -5.47
C GLY A 152 27.43 -25.73 -4.87
N GLU A 153 27.44 -25.92 -3.54
CA GLU A 153 26.42 -26.72 -2.86
C GLU A 153 25.14 -25.92 -2.59
N THR A 154 24.00 -26.61 -2.53
CA THR A 154 22.72 -26.00 -2.21
C THR A 154 22.51 -25.89 -0.70
N ALA A 155 21.92 -24.78 -0.25
CA ALA A 155 21.41 -24.68 1.11
C ALA A 155 20.24 -25.64 1.36
N VAL A 156 20.18 -26.22 2.57
CA VAL A 156 19.04 -27.05 2.97
C VAL A 156 17.90 -26.13 3.38
N ILE A 157 16.85 -26.12 2.58
CA ILE A 157 15.67 -25.29 2.79
C ILE A 157 14.47 -26.20 3.01
N VAL A 158 13.83 -26.06 4.17
CA VAL A 158 12.68 -26.87 4.58
C VAL A 158 11.46 -25.97 4.70
N PRO A 159 10.40 -26.17 3.90
CA PRO A 159 9.16 -25.42 4.07
C PRO A 159 8.53 -25.75 5.42
N LEU A 160 8.09 -24.71 6.14
CA LEU A 160 7.41 -24.81 7.43
C LEU A 160 5.89 -24.92 7.29
N ASP A 161 5.34 -24.30 6.25
CA ASP A 161 3.91 -24.23 6.01
C ASP A 161 3.61 -24.58 4.55
N GLU A 162 2.37 -25.00 4.30
CA GLU A 162 1.84 -25.07 2.95
C GLU A 162 1.40 -23.69 2.48
N PRO A 163 1.68 -23.29 1.22
CA PRO A 163 1.29 -22.00 0.70
C PRO A 163 -0.24 -21.94 0.49
N ILE A 164 -0.91 -21.03 1.19
CA ILE A 164 -2.37 -20.81 1.06
C ILE A 164 -2.62 -19.46 0.41
N VAL A 165 -3.34 -19.45 -0.71
CA VAL A 165 -3.74 -18.24 -1.41
C VAL A 165 -4.92 -17.60 -0.69
N VAL A 166 -4.77 -16.33 -0.29
CA VAL A 166 -5.81 -15.57 0.39
C VAL A 166 -6.13 -14.28 -0.37
N PRO A 167 -7.41 -13.88 -0.49
CA PRO A 167 -7.76 -12.60 -1.08
C PRO A 167 -7.34 -11.46 -0.16
N ILE A 168 -6.81 -10.39 -0.74
CA ILE A 168 -6.47 -9.16 -0.01
C ILE A 168 -7.49 -8.07 -0.30
N SER A 169 -7.90 -7.38 0.76
CA SER A 169 -8.82 -6.25 0.68
C SER A 169 -8.18 -5.09 -0.08
N ALA A 170 -9.03 -4.26 -0.71
CA ALA A 170 -8.60 -3.04 -1.36
C ALA A 170 -7.76 -2.18 -0.41
N GLY A 171 -6.60 -1.71 -0.88
CA GLY A 171 -5.69 -0.92 -0.07
C GLY A 171 -6.31 0.38 0.44
N LEU A 172 -5.76 0.91 1.54
CA LEU A 172 -6.24 2.12 2.19
C LEU A 172 -6.41 3.31 1.23
N ARG A 173 -5.48 3.46 0.27
CA ARG A 173 -5.54 4.50 -0.78
C ARG A 173 -6.83 4.43 -1.60
N SER A 174 -7.26 3.23 -1.99
CA SER A 174 -8.51 3.04 -2.76
C SER A 174 -9.73 3.37 -1.91
N GLN A 175 -9.69 3.06 -0.61
CA GLN A 175 -10.80 3.33 0.31
C GLN A 175 -10.92 4.83 0.63
N LEU A 176 -9.81 5.55 0.69
CA LEU A 176 -9.76 6.97 1.04
C LEU A 176 -9.86 7.93 -0.15
N ASP A 177 -9.74 7.44 -1.38
CA ASP A 177 -9.76 8.31 -2.58
C ASP A 177 -11.04 9.16 -2.66
N LEU A 178 -12.22 8.55 -2.57
CA LEU A 178 -13.49 9.30 -2.63
C LEU A 178 -13.71 10.23 -1.42
N PRO A 179 -13.55 9.78 -0.15
CA PRO A 179 -13.65 10.66 1.00
C PRO A 179 -12.70 11.87 0.92
N LEU A 180 -11.45 11.65 0.50
CA LEU A 180 -10.46 12.72 0.40
C LEU A 180 -10.86 13.75 -0.66
N ARG A 181 -11.35 13.31 -1.83
CA ARG A 181 -11.87 14.21 -2.87
C ARG A 181 -13.06 15.04 -2.39
N ILE A 182 -13.97 14.45 -1.62
CA ILE A 182 -15.11 15.18 -1.04
C ILE A 182 -14.63 16.24 -0.05
N VAL A 183 -13.69 15.90 0.84
CA VAL A 183 -13.11 16.86 1.78
C VAL A 183 -12.42 18.02 1.05
N LEU A 184 -11.65 17.72 0.00
CA LEU A 184 -11.02 18.73 -0.84
C LEU A 184 -12.06 19.62 -1.55
N ALA A 185 -13.14 19.03 -2.06
CA ALA A 185 -14.23 19.77 -2.71
C ALA A 185 -14.97 20.70 -1.73
N LEU A 186 -15.20 20.25 -0.49
CA LEU A 186 -15.75 21.09 0.58
C LEU A 186 -14.81 22.26 0.89
N GLY A 187 -13.51 22.00 1.03
CA GLY A 187 -12.51 23.05 1.25
C GLY A 187 -12.48 24.08 0.12
N ALA A 188 -12.52 23.62 -1.13
CA ALA A 188 -12.64 24.49 -2.29
C ALA A 188 -13.93 25.31 -2.28
N GLY A 189 -15.06 24.70 -1.90
CA GLY A 189 -16.34 25.37 -1.75
C GLY A 189 -16.35 26.45 -0.65
N VAL A 190 -15.66 26.22 0.47
CA VAL A 190 -15.43 27.25 1.49
C VAL A 190 -14.61 28.40 0.92
N GLY A 191 -13.54 28.11 0.18
CA GLY A 191 -12.75 29.12 -0.52
C GLY A 191 -13.58 29.97 -1.49
N LEU A 192 -14.47 29.32 -2.26
CA LEU A 192 -15.41 30.01 -3.15
C LEU A 192 -16.39 30.90 -2.38
N ALA A 193 -16.93 30.42 -1.25
CA ALA A 193 -17.84 31.20 -0.42
C ALA A 193 -17.15 32.46 0.13
N LEU A 194 -15.91 32.34 0.61
CA LEU A 194 -15.11 33.46 1.11
C LEU A 194 -14.76 34.45 -0.01
N LEU A 195 -14.37 33.95 -1.19
CA LEU A 195 -14.04 34.79 -2.33
C LEU A 195 -15.26 35.60 -2.79
N VAL A 196 -16.43 34.96 -2.88
CA VAL A 196 -17.67 35.65 -3.25
C VAL A 196 -18.05 36.70 -2.22
N GLU A 197 -17.89 36.42 -0.93
CA GLU A 197 -18.17 37.42 0.11
C GLU A 197 -17.17 38.58 0.07
N TYR A 198 -15.89 38.31 -0.17
CA TYR A 198 -14.86 39.33 -0.28
C TYR A 198 -15.10 40.27 -1.47
N LEU A 199 -15.59 39.74 -2.59
CA LEU A 199 -15.89 40.50 -3.80
C LEU A 199 -17.32 41.08 -3.82
N ASP A 200 -18.18 40.76 -2.84
CA ASP A 200 -19.56 41.26 -2.79
C ASP A 200 -19.55 42.72 -2.31
N PRO A 201 -19.86 43.72 -3.17
CA PRO A 201 -19.81 45.13 -2.79
C PRO A 201 -21.03 45.57 -1.98
N THR A 202 -21.94 44.66 -1.61
CA THR A 202 -23.21 45.03 -0.98
C THR A 202 -23.12 45.13 0.54
N LEU A 203 -23.53 46.29 1.08
CA LEU A 203 -23.68 46.50 2.52
C LEU A 203 -24.94 45.81 3.00
N ARG A 204 -24.79 44.85 3.90
CA ARG A 204 -25.87 43.94 4.29
C ARG A 204 -26.13 43.91 5.79
N ASP A 205 -25.17 44.30 6.61
CA ASP A 205 -25.36 44.46 8.05
C ASP A 205 -25.20 45.92 8.49
N LYS A 206 -25.95 46.30 9.54
CA LYS A 206 -25.75 47.57 10.26
C LYS A 206 -24.30 47.78 10.66
N THR A 207 -23.65 46.70 11.10
CA THR A 207 -22.24 46.74 11.50
C THR A 207 -21.29 47.08 10.36
N ASP A 208 -21.65 46.86 9.09
CA ASP A 208 -20.82 47.27 7.95
C ASP A 208 -20.87 48.78 7.74
N ILE A 209 -22.06 49.39 7.92
CA ILE A 209 -22.30 50.82 7.79
C ILE A 209 -21.66 51.60 8.97
N GLU A 210 -21.82 51.08 10.19
CA GLU A 210 -21.20 51.66 11.39
C GLU A 210 -19.67 51.62 11.31
N LYS A 211 -19.08 50.56 10.74
CA LYS A 211 -17.62 50.47 10.52
C LYS A 211 -17.09 51.48 9.50
N MET A 212 -17.95 51.98 8.62
CA MET A 212 -17.59 53.05 7.68
C MET A 212 -17.71 54.45 8.30
N GLY A 213 -18.06 54.55 9.59
CA GLY A 213 -18.17 55.82 10.32
C GLY A 213 -19.51 56.53 10.16
N PHE A 214 -20.52 55.86 9.61
CA PHE A 214 -21.86 56.41 9.47
C PHE A 214 -22.75 56.02 10.66
N THR A 215 -23.43 57.00 11.25
CA THR A 215 -24.41 56.78 12.31
C THR A 215 -25.76 56.38 11.71
N ILE A 216 -26.29 55.23 12.10
CA ILE A 216 -27.58 54.71 11.61
C ILE A 216 -28.72 55.38 12.38
N ILE A 217 -29.61 56.08 11.66
CA ILE A 217 -30.73 56.86 12.24
C ILE A 217 -32.05 56.06 12.26
N GLY A 218 -32.15 55.01 11.43
CA GLY A 218 -33.31 54.12 11.35
C GLY A 218 -33.10 53.01 10.32
N GLU A 219 -33.83 51.90 10.46
CA GLU A 219 -33.82 50.78 9.50
C GLU A 219 -35.24 50.60 8.97
N ILE A 220 -35.38 50.57 7.65
CA ILE A 220 -36.66 50.27 7.00
C ILE A 220 -36.75 48.74 6.88
N PRO A 221 -37.73 48.09 7.53
CA PRO A 221 -37.88 46.64 7.46
C PRO A 221 -38.21 46.21 6.02
N LYS A 222 -37.69 45.05 5.60
CA LYS A 222 -38.11 44.44 4.33
C LYS A 222 -39.58 44.02 4.45
N ASP A 223 -40.40 44.48 3.50
CA ASP A 223 -41.72 43.91 3.28
C ASP A 223 -41.58 42.43 2.93
N ARG A 224 -42.48 41.66 3.52
CA ARG A 224 -42.39 40.21 3.73
C ARG A 224 -42.47 39.41 2.44
#